data_AF-A0A357R390-F1
#
_entry.id   AF-A0A357R390-F1
#
_cell.length_a   1.000
_cell.length_b   1.000
_cell.length_c   1.000
_cell.angle_alpha   90.00
_cell.angle_beta   90.00
_cell.angle_gamma   90.00
#
_symmetry.space_group_name_H-M   'P 1'
#
loop_
_entity.id
_entity.type
_entity.pdbx_description
1 polymer ?
#
loop_
_entity_poly.entity_id
_entity_poly.type
_entity_poly.pdbx_seq_one_letter_code
_entity_poly.pdbx_strand_id
1 'polypeptide(L)'
;CIPCDLLLLSVGLVPENELSRKLGIAIDPVTNGPLVDQHLQTSAEGVFACGNVVHVHDLVDFVTLESRRAAAGAAAWLQNPQPRQTIAVNLGENISYVVPQRLTLPAEEDITLLFRVKKPLKKPVFIVSAGGNQLLKRQR
;
A
#
# COMPACT_ATOMS: atom_id res chain seq x y z
N CYS A 1 33.61 16.83 -21.17
CA CYS A 1 32.99 15.50 -20.99
C CYS A 1 33.95 14.63 -20.20
N ILE A 2 33.44 13.79 -19.29
CA ILE A 2 34.26 12.77 -18.62
C ILE A 2 34.21 11.52 -19.51
N PRO A 3 35.34 11.00 -20.03
CA PRO A 3 35.33 9.79 -20.84
C PRO A 3 34.97 8.57 -19.96
N CYS A 4 33.95 7.80 -20.37
CA CYS A 4 33.60 6.52 -19.74
C CYS A 4 33.09 5.51 -20.77
N ASP A 5 33.42 4.23 -20.57
CA ASP A 5 32.92 3.13 -21.41
C ASP A 5 31.54 2.62 -20.96
N LEU A 6 31.19 2.82 -19.68
CA LEU A 6 29.90 2.48 -19.09
C LEU A 6 29.61 3.34 -17.86
N LEU A 7 28.38 3.82 -17.74
CA LEU A 7 27.84 4.49 -16.56
C LEU A 7 26.68 3.67 -15.99
N LEU A 8 26.82 3.21 -14.76
CA LEU A 8 25.73 2.58 -14.00
C LEU A 8 25.24 3.56 -12.94
N LEU A 9 23.95 3.92 -13.01
CA LEU A 9 23.32 4.81 -12.05
C LEU A 9 22.39 4.02 -11.14
N SER A 10 22.72 3.98 -9.85
CA SER A 10 21.82 3.46 -8.82
C SER A 10 20.88 4.57 -8.36
N VAL A 11 19.91 4.89 -9.20
CA VAL A 11 18.80 5.79 -8.88
C VAL A 11 17.66 4.96 -8.31
N GLY A 12 17.08 5.38 -7.19
CA GLY A 12 15.98 4.64 -6.55
C GLY A 12 14.79 4.47 -7.48
N LEU A 13 13.98 3.43 -7.25
CA LEU A 13 12.74 3.23 -7.99
C LEU A 13 11.71 4.28 -7.56
N VAL A 14 11.24 5.09 -8.51
CA VAL A 14 10.13 6.03 -8.31
C VAL A 14 8.92 5.46 -9.03
N PRO A 15 7.77 5.23 -8.35
CA PRO A 15 6.55 4.78 -9.01
C PRO A 15 6.10 5.75 -10.10
N GLU A 16 5.92 5.24 -11.31
CA GLU A 16 5.28 5.96 -12.42
C GLU A 16 3.76 5.82 -12.25
N ASN A 17 3.06 6.94 -12.14
CA ASN A 17 1.63 6.98 -11.80
C ASN A 17 0.85 8.01 -12.65
N GLU A 18 1.34 8.34 -13.84
CA GLU A 18 0.69 9.29 -14.73
C GLU A 18 -0.72 8.81 -15.12
N LEU A 19 -0.89 7.51 -15.43
CA LEU A 19 -2.21 6.94 -15.73
C LEU A 19 -3.17 7.05 -14.53
N SER A 20 -2.70 6.73 -13.33
CA SER A 20 -3.47 6.87 -12.10
C SER A 20 -3.94 8.30 -11.90
N ARG A 21 -3.04 9.28 -12.09
CA ARG A 21 -3.36 10.71 -12.00
C ARG A 21 -4.38 11.15 -13.05
N LYS A 22 -4.24 10.70 -14.31
CA LYS A 22 -5.19 11.00 -15.40
C LYS A 22 -6.59 10.46 -15.11
N LEU A 23 -6.69 9.33 -14.42
CA LEU A 23 -7.96 8.74 -13.97
C LEU A 23 -8.54 9.42 -12.72
N GLY A 24 -7.88 10.45 -12.17
CA GLY A 24 -8.32 11.12 -10.94
C GLY A 24 -8.16 10.25 -9.69
N ILE A 25 -7.31 9.22 -9.74
CA ILE A 25 -7.03 8.37 -8.59
C ILE A 25 -6.19 9.16 -7.58
N ALA A 26 -6.62 9.12 -6.32
CA ALA A 26 -5.93 9.76 -5.22
C ALA A 26 -4.57 9.09 -4.99
N ILE A 27 -3.51 9.91 -4.83
CA ILE A 27 -2.13 9.47 -4.69
C ILE A 27 -1.64 9.74 -3.27
N ASP A 28 -0.96 8.76 -2.68
CA ASP A 28 -0.21 8.91 -1.44
C ASP A 28 1.03 9.79 -1.71
N PRO A 29 1.20 10.94 -1.03
CA PRO A 29 2.32 11.84 -1.29
C PRO A 29 3.67 11.26 -0.82
N VAL A 30 3.67 10.23 0.04
CA VAL A 30 4.88 9.60 0.55
C VAL A 30 5.35 8.46 -0.36
N THR A 31 4.44 7.58 -0.77
CA THR A 31 4.80 6.47 -1.68
C THR A 31 4.81 6.89 -3.14
N ASN A 32 4.15 8.01 -3.49
CA ASN A 32 3.79 8.39 -4.86
C ASN A 32 2.92 7.35 -5.61
N GLY A 33 2.35 6.39 -4.87
CA GLY A 33 1.43 5.37 -5.39
C GLY A 33 -0.04 5.72 -5.15
N PRO A 34 -0.99 5.03 -5.82
CA PRO A 34 -2.41 5.19 -5.57
C PRO A 34 -2.76 4.78 -4.13
N LEU A 35 -3.71 5.51 -3.54
CA LEU A 35 -4.35 5.10 -2.29
C LEU A 35 -5.23 3.89 -2.55
N VAL A 36 -5.00 2.82 -1.79
CA VAL A 36 -5.72 1.56 -1.95
C VAL A 36 -6.32 1.07 -0.64
N ASP A 37 -7.36 0.24 -0.74
CA ASP A 37 -7.90 -0.53 0.37
C ASP A 37 -7.22 -1.92 0.52
N GLN A 38 -7.66 -2.74 1.49
CA GLN A 38 -7.08 -4.07 1.70
C GLN A 38 -7.24 -5.03 0.50
N HIS A 39 -8.23 -4.78 -0.36
CA HIS A 39 -8.45 -5.54 -1.59
C HIS A 39 -7.72 -4.92 -2.79
N LEU A 40 -6.93 -3.87 -2.55
CA LEU A 40 -6.14 -3.12 -3.52
C LEU A 40 -6.97 -2.28 -4.50
N GLN A 41 -8.21 -1.96 -4.13
CA GLN A 41 -9.06 -1.07 -4.90
C GLN A 41 -8.64 0.38 -4.67
N THR A 42 -8.44 1.10 -5.76
CA THR A 42 -8.07 2.52 -5.74
C THR A 42 -9.27 3.42 -5.43
N SER A 43 -9.06 4.73 -5.28
CA SER A 43 -10.19 5.66 -5.09
C SER A 43 -11.17 5.70 -6.26
N ALA A 44 -10.79 5.20 -7.44
CA ALA A 44 -11.71 4.96 -8.54
C ALA A 44 -12.33 3.56 -8.40
N GLU A 45 -13.66 3.51 -8.34
CA GLU A 45 -14.43 2.27 -8.24
C GLU A 45 -14.15 1.33 -9.41
N GLY A 46 -14.02 0.05 -9.11
CA GLY A 46 -13.66 -1.00 -10.08
C GLY A 46 -12.20 -0.95 -10.59
N VAL A 47 -11.38 0.02 -10.17
CA VAL A 47 -9.97 0.11 -10.56
C VAL A 47 -9.08 -0.37 -9.41
N PHE A 48 -8.19 -1.31 -9.70
CA PHE A 48 -7.29 -1.95 -8.74
C PHE A 48 -5.84 -1.71 -9.12
N ALA A 49 -4.96 -1.59 -8.12
CA ALA A 49 -3.53 -1.35 -8.33
C ALA A 49 -2.69 -2.29 -7.46
N CYS A 50 -1.63 -2.87 -8.01
CA CYS A 50 -0.74 -3.78 -7.28
C CYS A 50 0.69 -3.70 -7.80
N GLY A 51 1.62 -4.19 -6.99
CA GLY A 51 3.05 -4.15 -7.26
C GLY A 51 3.67 -2.77 -6.97
N ASN A 52 4.81 -2.53 -7.61
CA ASN A 52 5.64 -1.36 -7.32
C ASN A 52 4.97 -0.01 -7.63
N VAL A 53 3.85 -0.02 -8.36
CA VAL A 53 3.03 1.19 -8.60
C VAL A 53 2.37 1.70 -7.31
N VAL A 54 2.00 0.79 -6.38
CA VAL A 54 1.38 1.10 -5.08
C VAL A 54 2.44 1.50 -4.06
N HIS A 55 3.43 0.62 -3.90
CA HIS A 55 4.62 0.87 -3.11
C HIS A 55 5.73 -0.08 -3.55
N VAL A 56 6.98 0.36 -3.39
CA VAL A 56 8.13 -0.44 -3.81
C VAL A 56 8.30 -1.64 -2.89
N HIS A 57 8.25 -2.84 -3.47
CA HIS A 57 8.62 -4.09 -2.81
C HIS A 57 10.06 -4.45 -3.17
N ASP A 58 10.83 -4.93 -2.19
CA ASP A 58 12.21 -5.35 -2.40
C ASP A 58 12.31 -6.76 -3.01
N LEU A 59 11.29 -7.60 -2.82
CA LEU A 59 11.25 -8.99 -3.30
C LEU A 59 10.05 -9.23 -4.22
N VAL A 60 10.28 -9.99 -5.29
CA VAL A 60 9.26 -10.35 -6.30
C VAL A 60 8.11 -11.18 -5.70
N ASP A 61 8.36 -11.91 -4.62
CA ASP A 61 7.35 -12.73 -3.95
C ASP A 61 6.19 -11.87 -3.42
N PHE A 62 6.50 -10.70 -2.86
CA PHE A 62 5.48 -9.78 -2.35
C PHE A 62 4.64 -9.19 -3.48
N VAL A 63 5.26 -8.86 -4.62
CA VAL A 63 4.54 -8.40 -5.82
C VAL A 63 3.55 -9.46 -6.30
N THR A 64 3.96 -10.74 -6.26
CA THR A 64 3.11 -11.85 -6.69
C THR A 64 1.91 -12.05 -5.75
N LEU A 65 2.15 -12.02 -4.43
CA LEU A 65 1.06 -12.13 -3.44
C LEU A 65 0.10 -10.95 -3.54
N GLU A 66 0.62 -9.74 -3.69
CA GLU A 66 -0.18 -8.53 -3.86
C GLU A 66 -1.03 -8.59 -5.13
N SER A 67 -0.46 -9.05 -6.25
CA SER A 67 -1.18 -9.24 -7.52
C SER A 67 -2.34 -10.23 -7.40
N ARG A 68 -2.14 -11.35 -6.69
CA ARG A 68 -3.21 -12.32 -6.43
C ARG A 68 -4.35 -11.71 -5.61
N ARG A 69 -4.01 -10.90 -4.60
CA ARG A 69 -4.99 -10.19 -3.79
C ARG A 69 -5.79 -9.18 -4.61
N ALA A 70 -5.14 -8.42 -5.50
CA ALA A 70 -5.83 -7.48 -6.39
C ALA A 70 -6.78 -8.21 -7.35
N ALA A 71 -6.34 -9.34 -7.90
CA ALA A 71 -7.19 -10.16 -8.77
C ALA A 71 -8.42 -10.70 -8.02
N ALA A 72 -8.23 -11.21 -6.79
CA ALA A 72 -9.34 -11.67 -5.94
C ALA A 72 -10.30 -10.53 -5.60
N GLY A 73 -9.79 -9.35 -5.25
CA GLY A 73 -10.57 -8.15 -4.99
C GLY A 73 -11.40 -7.71 -6.19
N ALA A 74 -10.79 -7.69 -7.38
CA ALA A 74 -11.48 -7.37 -8.63
C ALA A 74 -12.57 -8.41 -8.97
N ALA A 75 -12.29 -9.69 -8.80
CA ALA A 75 -13.27 -10.75 -9.02
C ALA A 75 -14.47 -10.61 -8.05
N ALA A 76 -14.22 -10.34 -6.77
CA ALA A 76 -15.26 -10.12 -5.77
C ALA A 76 -16.09 -8.86 -6.09
N TRP A 77 -15.45 -7.78 -6.54
CA TRP A 77 -16.14 -6.57 -6.98
C TRP A 77 -17.08 -6.81 -8.16
N LEU A 78 -16.66 -7.60 -9.16
CA LEU A 78 -17.50 -7.93 -10.31
C LEU A 78 -18.77 -8.71 -9.93
N GLN A 79 -18.77 -9.46 -8.82
CA GLN A 79 -19.96 -10.15 -8.33
C GLN A 79 -20.97 -9.21 -7.66
N ASN A 80 -20.50 -8.11 -7.07
CA ASN A 80 -21.35 -7.10 -6.43
C ASN A 80 -20.67 -5.72 -6.46
N PRO A 81 -20.79 -4.97 -7.58
CA PRO A 81 -20.07 -3.71 -7.79
C PRO A 81 -20.79 -2.58 -7.06
N GLN A 82 -20.56 -2.50 -5.75
CA GLN A 82 -21.18 -1.49 -4.90
C GLN A 82 -20.11 -0.77 -4.08
N PRO A 83 -20.21 0.56 -3.94
CA PRO A 83 -19.32 1.31 -3.06
C PRO A 83 -19.43 0.77 -1.64
N ARG A 84 -18.29 0.60 -0.97
CA ARG A 84 -18.23 0.13 0.42
C ARG A 84 -17.75 1.23 1.33
N GLN A 85 -18.18 1.19 2.59
CA GLN A 85 -17.72 2.13 3.59
C GLN A 85 -16.23 1.91 3.85
N THR A 86 -15.45 2.98 3.84
CA THR A 86 -14.01 2.91 4.15
C THR A 86 -13.64 3.76 5.37
N ILE A 87 -12.66 3.30 6.14
CA ILE A 87 -11.99 4.07 7.21
C ILE A 87 -10.53 4.28 6.86
N ALA A 88 -9.94 5.40 7.27
CA ALA A 88 -8.51 5.67 7.05
C ALA A 88 -7.63 4.95 8.09
N VAL A 89 -6.45 4.48 7.66
CA VAL A 89 -5.40 3.97 8.56
C VAL A 89 -4.50 5.14 8.95
N ASN A 90 -4.56 5.52 10.23
CA ASN A 90 -3.72 6.60 10.74
C ASN A 90 -2.31 6.08 11.09
N LEU A 91 -1.29 6.86 10.74
CA LEU A 91 0.10 6.50 11.01
C LEU A 91 0.43 6.68 12.49
N GLY A 92 1.09 5.68 13.07
CA GLY A 92 1.71 5.79 14.38
C GLY A 92 3.07 6.50 14.34
N GLU A 93 3.67 6.66 15.51
CA GLU A 93 5.02 7.20 15.64
C GLU A 93 6.03 6.37 14.84
N ASN A 94 6.99 7.04 14.21
CA ASN A 94 8.07 6.42 13.43
C ASN A 94 7.61 5.59 12.20
N ILE A 95 6.33 5.63 11.82
CA ILE A 95 5.84 5.04 10.57
C ILE A 95 5.86 6.10 9.45
N SER A 96 6.53 5.80 8.35
CA SER A 96 6.63 6.68 7.17
C SER A 96 5.39 6.58 6.30
N TYR A 97 4.91 5.36 6.03
CA TYR A 97 3.69 5.06 5.30
C TYR A 97 3.19 3.66 5.67
N VAL A 98 1.92 3.40 5.35
CA VAL A 98 1.28 2.09 5.48
C VAL A 98 0.47 1.79 4.22
N VAL A 99 0.43 0.54 3.81
CA VAL A 99 -0.41 0.02 2.74
C VAL A 99 -1.18 -1.19 3.29
N PRO A 100 -2.50 -1.25 3.14
CA PRO A 100 -3.37 -0.21 2.56
C PRO A 100 -3.50 1.05 3.43
N GLN A 101 -3.82 2.17 2.81
CA GLN A 101 -4.05 3.46 3.50
C GLN A 101 -5.47 3.59 4.06
N ARG A 102 -6.40 2.76 3.59
CA ARG A 102 -7.79 2.72 4.03
C ARG A 102 -8.26 1.28 4.14
N LEU A 103 -9.27 1.03 4.95
CA LEU A 103 -9.88 -0.28 5.12
C LEU A 103 -11.35 -0.20 4.76
N THR A 104 -11.76 -1.09 3.87
CA THR A 104 -13.15 -1.33 3.51
C THR A 104 -13.83 -2.16 4.59
N LEU A 105 -15.01 -1.73 5.02
CA LEU A 105 -15.79 -2.35 6.08
C LEU A 105 -17.11 -2.95 5.55
N PRO A 106 -17.62 -4.02 6.19
CA PRO A 106 -16.97 -4.79 7.25
C PRO A 106 -15.73 -5.53 6.74
N ALA A 107 -14.75 -5.73 7.62
CA ALA A 107 -13.60 -6.57 7.29
C ALA A 107 -14.05 -8.04 7.32
N GLU A 108 -14.07 -8.69 6.16
CA GLU A 108 -14.48 -10.09 6.01
C GLU A 108 -13.30 -11.06 6.16
N GLU A 109 -12.06 -10.54 6.14
CA GLU A 109 -10.83 -11.31 6.14
C GLU A 109 -9.72 -10.62 6.95
N ASP A 110 -8.64 -11.36 7.23
CA ASP A 110 -7.46 -10.83 7.90
C ASP A 110 -6.78 -9.75 7.05
N ILE A 111 -6.54 -8.59 7.66
CA ILE A 111 -5.94 -7.44 6.98
C ILE A 111 -4.44 -7.46 7.19
N THR A 112 -3.70 -7.54 6.09
CA THR A 112 -2.23 -7.40 6.11
C THR A 112 -1.84 -5.95 5.90
N LEU A 113 -1.25 -5.33 6.92
CA LEU A 113 -0.64 -4.01 6.86
C LEU A 113 0.85 -4.12 6.55
N LEU A 114 1.27 -3.54 5.44
CA LEU A 114 2.67 -3.34 5.07
C LEU A 114 3.06 -1.91 5.41
N PHE A 115 4.24 -1.68 5.96
CA PHE A 115 4.65 -0.34 6.37
C PHE A 115 6.15 -0.17 6.30
N ARG A 116 6.58 1.09 6.20
CA ARG A 116 8.00 1.47 6.30
C ARG A 116 8.22 2.35 7.50
N VAL A 117 9.25 2.06 8.28
CA VAL A 117 9.67 2.91 9.41
C VAL A 117 10.56 4.06 8.93
N LYS A 118 10.50 5.21 9.61
CA LYS A 118 11.37 6.37 9.31
C LYS A 118 12.80 6.15 9.79
N LYS A 119 12.95 5.55 10.97
CA LYS A 119 14.24 5.22 11.60
C LYS A 119 14.24 3.80 12.15
N PRO A 120 15.35 3.05 12.05
CA PRO A 120 15.48 1.77 12.74
C PRO A 120 15.35 1.94 14.27
N LEU A 121 14.72 0.97 14.93
CA LEU A 121 14.54 0.95 16.39
C LEU A 121 15.15 -0.32 16.98
N LYS A 122 15.66 -0.23 18.22
CA LYS A 122 16.09 -1.40 19.01
C LYS A 122 14.89 -1.91 19.82
N LYS A 123 14.55 -3.20 19.70
CA LYS A 123 13.42 -3.86 20.38
C LYS A 123 12.06 -3.14 20.18
N PRO A 124 11.65 -2.89 18.92
CA PRO A 124 10.41 -2.16 18.65
C PRO A 124 9.18 -2.94 19.13
N VAL A 125 8.16 -2.20 19.54
CA VAL A 125 6.82 -2.71 19.81
C VAL A 125 5.86 -2.09 18.80
N PHE A 126 5.15 -2.95 18.07
CA PHE A 126 4.11 -2.57 17.13
C PHE A 126 2.77 -2.65 17.83
N ILE A 127 1.96 -1.59 17.70
CA ILE A 127 0.64 -1.47 18.30
C ILE A 127 -0.35 -1.11 17.20
N VAL A 128 -1.46 -1.84 17.13
CA VAL A 128 -2.61 -1.50 16.28
C VAL A 128 -3.79 -1.22 17.21
N SER A 129 -4.47 -0.09 17.01
CA SER A 129 -5.61 0.32 17.82
C SER A 129 -6.77 0.81 16.95
N ALA A 130 -7.99 0.64 17.45
CA ALA A 130 -9.21 1.13 16.83
C ALA A 130 -10.17 1.63 17.92
N GLY A 131 -10.73 2.83 17.75
CA GLY A 131 -11.66 3.42 18.71
C GLY A 131 -11.10 3.57 20.13
N GLY A 132 -9.78 3.76 20.27
CA GLY A 132 -9.09 3.83 21.57
C GLY A 132 -8.72 2.48 22.19
N ASN A 133 -9.20 1.37 21.63
CA ASN A 133 -8.87 0.02 22.10
C ASN A 133 -7.66 -0.55 21.35
N GLN A 134 -6.77 -1.22 22.07
CA GLN A 134 -5.63 -1.92 21.47
C GLN A 134 -6.10 -3.26 20.90
N LEU A 135 -5.96 -3.44 19.59
CA LEU A 135 -6.29 -4.69 18.88
C LEU A 135 -5.12 -5.67 18.87
N LEU A 136 -3.89 -5.16 18.65
CA LEU A 136 -2.70 -5.98 18.54
C LEU A 136 -1.49 -5.30 19.16
N LYS A 137 -0.63 -6.09 19.82
CA LYS A 137 0.69 -5.67 20.31
C LYS A 137 1.72 -6.75 20.02
N ARG A 138 2.79 -6.41 19.30
CA ARG A 138 3.85 -7.37 18.94
C ARG A 138 5.24 -6.76 19.14
N GLN A 139 6.15 -7.50 19.75
CA GLN A 139 7.55 -7.11 19.89
C GLN A 139 8.42 -7.89 18.88
N ARG A 140 9.44 -7.24 18.33
CA ARG A 140 10.41 -7.84 17.41
C ARG A 140 11.83 -7.78 17.98
#